data_AF-M9U9H6-F1
#
_entry.id   AF-M9U9H6-F1
#
_cell.length_a   1.000
_cell.length_b   1.000
_cell.length_c   1.000
_cell.angle_alpha   90.00
_cell.angle_beta   90.00
_cell.angle_gamma   90.00
#
_symmetry.space_group_name_H-M   'P 1'
#
loop_
_entity.id
_entity.type
_entity.pdbx_description
1 polymer ?
#
loop_
_entity_poly.entity_id
_entity_poly.type
_entity_poly.pdbx_seq_one_letter_code
_entity_poly.pdbx_strand_id
1 'polypeptide(L)'
;MLSQLEKLFLTDPVRFAFEIYDLRFDKEYTEFKMIREGYLMIYRKFYPPRIILYADKECTVRELLSTLKNEESKFVLFIEPK
;
A
#
# COMPACT_ATOMS: atom_id res chain seq x y z
N MET A 1 -8.34 -14.24 15.28
CA MET A 1 -6.96 -13.80 15.60
C MET A 1 -6.42 -13.07 14.39
N LEU A 2 -5.93 -11.83 14.53
CA LEU A 2 -5.25 -11.15 13.44
C LEU A 2 -3.98 -11.93 13.09
N SER A 3 -3.73 -12.14 11.79
CA SER A 3 -2.48 -12.74 11.33
C SER A 3 -1.29 -11.86 11.76
N GLN A 4 -0.09 -12.44 11.91
CA GLN A 4 1.11 -11.65 12.23
C GLN A 4 1.35 -10.53 11.20
N LEU A 5 1.03 -10.78 9.93
CA LEU A 5 1.06 -9.80 8.84
C LEU A 5 0.05 -8.66 9.03
N GLU A 6 -1.19 -8.95 9.45
CA GLU A 6 -2.18 -7.88 9.75
C GLU A 6 -1.75 -7.02 10.92
N LYS A 7 -1.16 -7.62 11.96
CA LYS A 7 -0.61 -6.85 13.08
C LYS A 7 0.53 -5.96 12.61
N LEU A 8 1.44 -6.50 11.80
CA LEU A 8 2.57 -5.74 11.26
C LEU A 8 2.11 -4.57 10.40
N PHE A 9 1.12 -4.75 9.52
CA PHE A 9 0.55 -3.66 8.73
C PHE A 9 0.03 -2.51 9.60
N LEU A 10 -0.63 -2.84 10.72
CA LEU A 10 -1.21 -1.84 11.62
C LEU A 10 -0.16 -1.13 12.49
N THR A 11 0.97 -1.78 12.81
CA THR A 11 2.02 -1.21 13.66
C THR A 11 3.13 -0.52 12.89
N ASP A 12 3.49 -1.06 11.72
CA ASP A 12 4.62 -0.60 10.91
C ASP A 12 4.34 -0.91 9.41
N PRO A 13 3.55 -0.06 8.74
CA PRO A 13 3.19 -0.26 7.34
C PRO A 13 4.40 -0.18 6.39
N VAL A 14 5.44 0.59 6.76
CA VAL A 14 6.66 0.70 5.95
C VAL A 14 7.40 -0.63 5.95
N ARG A 15 7.66 -1.19 7.14
CA ARG A 15 8.28 -2.51 7.26
C ARG A 15 7.44 -3.59 6.61
N PHE A 16 6.11 -3.53 6.74
CA PHE A 16 5.21 -4.44 6.04
C PHE A 16 5.43 -4.38 4.51
N ALA A 17 5.51 -3.19 3.91
CA ALA A 17 5.74 -3.04 2.48
C ALA A 17 7.09 -3.65 2.04
N PHE A 18 8.14 -3.44 2.83
CA PHE A 18 9.45 -4.04 2.57
C PHE A 18 9.42 -5.56 2.71
N GLU A 19 8.81 -6.12 3.75
CA GLU A 19 8.73 -7.56 3.93
C GLU A 19 7.98 -8.23 2.78
N ILE A 20 6.88 -7.64 2.30
CA ILE A 20 6.16 -8.15 1.12
C ILE A 20 7.00 -8.04 -0.15
N TYR A 21 7.65 -6.89 -0.40
CA TYR A 21 8.42 -6.65 -1.60
C TYR A 21 9.69 -7.51 -1.68
N ASP A 22 10.46 -7.55 -0.59
CA ASP A 22 11.82 -8.09 -0.54
C ASP A 22 11.82 -9.62 -0.37
N LEU A 23 10.89 -10.16 0.43
CA LEU A 23 10.76 -11.61 0.62
C LEU A 23 10.00 -12.31 -0.52
N ARG A 24 9.50 -11.55 -1.51
CA ARG A 24 8.58 -12.01 -2.56
C ARG A 24 7.38 -12.79 -2.01
N PHE A 25 7.02 -12.51 -0.76
CA PHE A 25 5.93 -13.17 -0.08
C PHE A 25 4.61 -12.73 -0.72
N ASP A 26 3.70 -13.66 -0.98
CA ASP A 26 2.34 -13.34 -1.46
C ASP A 26 2.32 -12.42 -2.70
N LYS A 27 3.30 -12.57 -3.61
CA LYS A 27 3.40 -11.77 -4.85
C LYS A 27 2.13 -11.86 -5.71
N GLU A 28 1.46 -13.00 -5.69
CA GLU A 28 0.17 -13.21 -6.38
C GLU A 28 -0.98 -12.34 -5.83
N TYR A 29 -0.84 -11.88 -4.59
CA TYR A 29 -1.80 -10.99 -3.93
C TYR A 29 -1.34 -9.53 -3.89
N THR A 30 -0.16 -9.21 -4.43
CA THR A 30 0.47 -7.91 -4.28
C THR A 30 0.69 -7.22 -5.63
N GLU A 31 0.19 -6.01 -5.76
CA GLU A 31 0.52 -5.10 -6.87
C GLU A 31 1.41 -3.97 -6.33
N PHE A 32 2.54 -3.72 -7.01
CA PHE A 32 3.49 -2.67 -6.64
C PHE A 32 3.72 -1.75 -7.84
N LYS A 33 3.47 -0.46 -7.66
CA LYS A 33 3.73 0.59 -8.65
C LYS A 33 4.72 1.59 -8.08
N MET A 34 5.80 1.83 -8.80
CA MET A 34 6.80 2.85 -8.45
C MET A 34 6.75 3.98 -9.46
N ILE A 35 6.73 5.22 -8.96
CA ILE A 35 6.80 6.43 -9.77
C ILE A 35 7.76 7.37 -9.07
N ARG A 36 8.89 7.70 -9.72
CA ARG A 36 9.95 8.55 -9.14
C ARG A 36 10.40 7.99 -7.77
N GLU A 37 10.41 8.83 -6.74
CA GLU A 37 10.80 8.50 -5.36
C GLU A 37 9.60 8.00 -4.51
N GLY A 38 8.48 7.64 -5.13
CA GLY A 38 7.29 7.15 -4.46
C GLY A 38 6.84 5.77 -4.93
N TYR A 39 6.05 5.11 -4.08
CA TYR A 39 5.44 3.82 -4.39
C TYR A 39 3.99 3.73 -3.92
N LEU A 40 3.26 2.86 -4.60
CA LEU A 40 1.92 2.41 -4.25
C LEU A 40 1.95 0.89 -4.20
N MET A 41 1.57 0.33 -3.06
CA MET A 41 1.38 -1.10 -2.88
C MET A 41 -0.09 -1.40 -2.60
N ILE A 42 -0.65 -2.37 -3.31
CA ILE A 42 -2.00 -2.90 -3.09
C ILE A 42 -1.88 -4.36 -2.72
N TYR A 43 -2.34 -4.71 -1.52
CA TYR A 43 -2.28 -6.06 -0.97
C TYR A 43 -3.68 -6.65 -0.79
N ARG A 44 -4.01 -7.66 -1.59
CA ARG A 44 -5.37 -8.20 -1.77
C ARG A 44 -5.64 -9.53 -1.06
N LYS A 45 -4.69 -10.04 -0.25
CA LYS A 45 -4.89 -11.26 0.55
C LYS A 45 -5.92 -11.06 1.66
N PHE A 46 -6.14 -9.81 2.08
CA PHE A 46 -7.14 -9.43 3.08
C PHE A 46 -8.36 -8.77 2.43
N TYR A 47 -9.50 -8.87 3.10
CA TYR A 47 -10.72 -8.13 2.77
C TYR A 47 -11.11 -7.24 3.97
N PRO A 48 -11.11 -5.89 3.83
CA PRO A 48 -10.79 -5.12 2.62
C PRO A 48 -9.29 -5.13 2.26
N PRO A 49 -8.93 -4.87 0.98
CA PRO A 49 -7.53 -4.75 0.57
C PRO A 49 -6.77 -3.70 1.38
N ARG A 50 -5.48 -3.96 1.61
CA ARG A 50 -4.59 -3.01 2.29
C ARG A 50 -3.81 -2.24 1.24
N ILE A 51 -3.84 -0.90 1.32
CA ILE A 51 -3.11 -0.03 0.41
C ILE A 51 -2.08 0.76 1.20
N ILE A 52 -0.87 0.82 0.66
CA ILE A 52 0.21 1.67 1.17
C ILE A 52 0.61 2.60 0.05
N LEU A 53 0.55 3.90 0.31
CA LEU A 53 1.07 4.92 -0.57
C LEU A 53 2.15 5.70 0.19
N TYR A 54 3.32 5.79 -0.41
CA TYR A 54 4.43 6.59 0.10
C TYR A 54 4.98 7.45 -1.02
N ALA A 55 5.12 8.75 -0.77
CA ALA A 55 5.89 9.66 -1.60
C ALA A 55 6.18 10.95 -0.84
N ASP A 56 7.39 11.50 -1.05
CA ASP A 56 7.80 12.75 -0.40
C ASP A 56 7.19 14.00 -1.05
N LYS A 57 6.80 13.89 -2.33
CA LYS A 57 6.29 15.01 -3.13
C LYS A 57 4.81 14.81 -3.45
N GLU A 58 4.00 15.84 -3.23
CA GLU A 58 2.56 15.81 -3.51
C GLU A 58 2.24 15.48 -4.98
N CYS A 59 3.05 15.97 -5.93
CA CYS A 59 2.87 15.64 -7.34
C CYS A 59 2.99 14.14 -7.62
N THR A 60 3.92 13.47 -6.94
CA THR A 60 4.10 12.01 -7.01
C THR A 60 2.95 11.26 -6.34
N VAL A 61 2.44 11.74 -5.21
CA VAL A 61 1.22 11.20 -4.57
C VAL A 61 0.05 11.23 -5.55
N ARG A 62 -0.20 12.38 -6.19
CA ARG A 62 -1.30 12.55 -7.15
C ARG A 62 -1.16 11.63 -8.37
N GLU A 63 0.06 11.48 -8.88
CA GLU A 63 0.36 10.58 -10.00
C GLU A 63 0.10 9.11 -9.63
N LEU A 64 0.57 8.67 -8.46
CA LEU A 64 0.32 7.31 -7.95
C LEU A 64 -1.17 7.05 -7.70
N LEU A 65 -1.88 7.99 -7.06
CA LEU A 65 -3.33 7.89 -6.86
C LEU A 65 -4.09 7.84 -8.19
N SER A 66 -3.60 8.50 -9.24
CA SER A 66 -4.24 8.42 -10.55
C SER A 66 -4.23 7.00 -11.14
N THR A 67 -3.30 6.15 -10.70
CA THR A 67 -3.27 4.74 -11.10
C THR A 67 -4.35 3.89 -10.43
N LEU A 68 -4.96 4.40 -9.35
CA LEU A 68 -6.11 3.80 -8.65
C LEU A 68 -7.44 4.23 -9.27
N LYS A 69 -7.46 5.11 -10.29
CA LYS A 69 -8.69 5.64 -10.91
C LYS A 69 -9.68 4.56 -11.39
N ASN A 70 -9.21 3.35 -11.68
CA ASN A 70 -10.07 2.22 -12.06
C ASN A 70 -10.69 1.46 -10.87
N GLU A 71 -10.31 1.78 -9.63
CA GLU A 71 -10.75 1.11 -8.39
C GLU A 71 -11.42 2.10 -7.40
N GLU A 72 -11.72 3.33 -7.83
CA GLU A 72 -12.18 4.48 -7.01
C GLU A 72 -13.40 4.25 -6.12
N SER A 73 -14.19 3.20 -6.35
CA SER A 73 -15.43 2.95 -5.60
C SER A 73 -15.24 2.30 -4.23
N LYS A 74 -14.01 1.97 -3.79
CA LYS A 74 -13.80 1.04 -2.66
C LYS A 74 -12.81 1.47 -1.57
N PHE A 75 -12.23 2.68 -1.63
CA PHE A 75 -11.19 3.06 -0.67
C PHE A 75 -11.60 4.20 0.25
N VAL A 76 -11.31 4.01 1.53
CA VAL A 76 -11.33 5.07 2.53
C VAL A 76 -9.89 5.51 2.73
N LEU A 77 -9.59 6.76 2.37
CA LEU A 77 -8.26 7.35 2.55
C LEU A 77 -8.13 7.82 4.00
N PHE A 78 -7.22 7.21 4.76
CA PHE A 78 -6.81 7.69 6.08
C PHE A 78 -5.47 8.40 5.93
N ILE A 79 -5.41 9.67 6.32
CA ILE A 79 -4.19 10.46 6.36
C ILE A 79 -3.90 10.74 7.83
N GLU A 80 -2.75 10.29 8.34
CA GLU A 80 -2.30 10.73 9.66
C GLU A 80 -1.88 12.21 9.58
N PRO A 81 -2.44 13.08 10.44
CA PRO A 81 -1.97 14.46 10.54
C PRO A 81 -0.54 14.48 11.11
N LYS A 82 0.31 15.33 10.53
CA LYS A 82 1.65 15.64 11.06
C LYS A 82 1.58 16.30 12.43
#